data_AF-A0A9E5SZU3-F1
#
_entry.id   AF-A0A9E5SZU3-F1
#
_cell.length_a   1.000
_cell.length_b   1.000
_cell.length_c   1.000
_cell.angle_alpha   90.00
_cell.angle_beta   90.00
_cell.angle_gamma   90.00
#
_symmetry.space_group_name_H-M   'P 1'
#
loop_
_entity.id
_entity.type
_entity.pdbx_description
1 polymer ?
#
loop_
_entity_poly.entity_id
_entity_poly.type
_entity_poly.pdbx_seq_one_letter_code
_entity_poly.pdbx_strand_id
1 'polypeptide(L)'
;MDYKKALYKQLSLDFGVSPEDIASGENLFVPSAALPGRRLYKSDGCILRILGIGGKTVMSCADAVLLDRLKNEFSDIDGAWIGEVENLMKIDALLRPMGHAIADAHHFYIPSKFDPMLKAPADILWLERFELERFRGDERFTEALCFSDDRPDMLAVAAVDGNEILGMAGASADSPDAWQIGIDVLPQASGKGIGTYLTRLLKNEVISRG
;
A
#
# COMPACT_ATOMS: atom_id res chain seq x y z
N MET A 1 2.77 -19.99 0.67
CA MET A 1 2.40 -18.96 1.67
C MET A 1 1.01 -18.46 1.32
N ASP A 2 0.09 -18.36 2.28
CA ASP A 2 -1.24 -17.79 2.04
C ASP A 2 -1.17 -16.28 2.31
N TYR A 3 -0.85 -15.50 1.27
CA TYR A 3 -0.72 -14.04 1.37
C TYR A 3 -2.00 -13.37 1.85
N LYS A 4 -3.18 -13.98 1.63
CA LYS A 4 -4.45 -13.45 2.12
C LYS A 4 -4.51 -13.50 3.63
N LYS A 5 -4.00 -14.56 4.25
CA LYS A 5 -3.99 -14.67 5.72
C LYS A 5 -3.10 -13.59 6.35
N ALA A 6 -1.90 -13.37 5.80
CA ALA A 6 -1.01 -12.29 6.25
C ALA A 6 -1.66 -10.91 6.05
N LEU A 7 -2.28 -10.68 4.88
CA LEU A 7 -3.01 -9.46 4.58
C LEU A 7 -4.16 -9.22 5.58
N TYR A 8 -5.02 -10.21 5.81
CA TYR A 8 -6.18 -10.06 6.69
C TYR A 8 -5.77 -9.81 8.12
N LYS A 9 -4.70 -10.48 8.59
CA LYS A 9 -4.09 -10.17 9.89
C LYS A 9 -3.64 -8.71 9.93
N GLN A 10 -2.90 -8.22 8.93
CA GLN A 10 -2.44 -6.83 8.94
C GLN A 10 -3.61 -5.83 8.89
N LEU A 11 -4.59 -6.03 8.00
CA LEU A 11 -5.75 -5.15 7.87
C LEU A 11 -6.63 -5.15 9.13
N SER A 12 -6.70 -6.27 9.85
CA SER A 12 -7.41 -6.35 11.13
C SER A 12 -6.80 -5.40 12.16
N LEU A 13 -5.47 -5.32 12.22
CA LEU A 13 -4.74 -4.37 13.06
C LEU A 13 -4.91 -2.92 12.57
N ASP A 14 -4.86 -2.71 11.25
CA ASP A 14 -4.99 -1.38 10.65
C ASP A 14 -6.37 -0.73 10.87
N PHE A 15 -7.43 -1.53 10.99
CA PHE A 15 -8.82 -1.06 11.09
C PHE A 15 -9.49 -1.34 12.45
N GLY A 16 -8.81 -2.06 13.36
CA GLY A 16 -9.34 -2.32 14.69
C GLY A 16 -10.43 -3.40 14.73
N VAL A 17 -10.35 -4.40 13.85
CA VAL A 17 -11.33 -5.49 13.72
C VAL A 17 -10.65 -6.86 13.83
N SER A 18 -11.40 -7.95 13.78
CA SER A 18 -10.82 -9.30 13.72
C SER A 18 -10.45 -9.72 12.29
N PRO A 19 -9.51 -10.69 12.10
CA PRO A 19 -9.26 -11.27 10.77
C PRO A 19 -10.51 -11.93 10.16
N GLU A 20 -11.38 -12.49 10.98
CA GLU A 20 -12.67 -13.07 10.57
C GLU A 20 -13.62 -11.99 10.04
N ASP A 21 -13.63 -10.82 10.69
CA ASP A 21 -14.36 -9.66 10.20
C ASP A 21 -13.82 -9.20 8.85
N ILE A 22 -12.51 -9.23 8.62
CA ILE A 22 -11.91 -8.93 7.29
C ILE A 22 -12.21 -10.03 6.26
N ALA A 23 -12.40 -11.27 6.67
CA ALA A 23 -12.79 -12.36 5.77
C ALA A 23 -14.30 -12.41 5.48
N SER A 24 -15.13 -11.71 6.25
CA SER A 24 -16.59 -11.69 6.08
C SER A 24 -17.02 -11.00 4.78
N GLY A 25 -18.26 -11.23 4.34
CA GLY A 25 -18.86 -10.54 3.19
C GLY A 25 -19.59 -9.24 3.53
N GLU A 26 -19.68 -8.87 4.81
CA GLU A 26 -20.48 -7.72 5.26
C GLU A 26 -19.63 -6.45 5.35
N ASN A 27 -20.25 -5.32 5.03
CA ASN A 27 -19.65 -4.00 5.26
C ASN A 27 -19.52 -3.73 6.76
N LEU A 28 -18.40 -3.12 7.15
CA LEU A 28 -18.07 -2.87 8.55
C LEU A 28 -17.92 -1.38 8.81
N PHE A 29 -18.52 -0.94 9.90
CA PHE A 29 -18.48 0.44 10.39
C PHE A 29 -18.08 0.38 11.85
N VAL A 30 -16.83 0.76 12.14
CA VAL A 30 -16.23 0.57 13.45
C VAL A 30 -15.61 1.85 13.99
N PRO A 31 -15.59 2.04 15.33
CA PRO A 31 -14.81 3.11 15.93
C PRO A 31 -13.32 2.99 15.60
N SER A 32 -12.65 4.12 15.42
CA SER A 32 -11.20 4.14 15.21
C SER A 32 -10.44 3.67 16.45
N ALA A 33 -9.46 2.80 16.25
CA ALA A 33 -8.62 2.24 17.29
C ALA A 33 -7.15 2.17 16.83
N ALA A 34 -6.23 2.60 17.69
CA ALA A 34 -4.80 2.52 17.44
C ALA A 34 -4.21 1.24 18.04
N LEU A 35 -4.35 0.12 17.33
CA LEU A 35 -3.82 -1.17 17.79
C LEU A 35 -2.30 -1.27 17.59
N PRO A 36 -1.55 -1.89 18.52
CA PRO A 36 -0.14 -2.24 18.30
C PRO A 36 0.04 -3.14 17.07
N GLY A 37 1.06 -2.85 16.25
CA GLY A 37 1.38 -3.63 15.05
C GLY A 37 0.60 -3.23 13.79
N ARG A 38 -0.29 -2.24 13.87
CA ARG A 38 -0.85 -1.60 12.67
C ARG A 38 0.23 -0.89 11.86
N ARG A 39 0.04 -0.75 10.56
CA ARG A 39 0.89 0.07 9.71
C ARG A 39 0.72 1.55 10.06
N LEU A 40 1.84 2.26 10.06
CA LEU A 40 1.91 3.68 10.35
C LEU A 40 2.01 4.48 9.05
N TYR A 41 1.19 5.52 8.95
CA TYR A 41 1.17 6.43 7.81
C TYR A 41 1.25 7.88 8.30
N LYS A 42 1.75 8.77 7.45
CA LYS A 42 1.74 10.22 7.73
C LYS A 42 0.32 10.77 7.97
N SER A 43 -0.70 10.09 7.44
CA SER A 43 -2.13 10.38 7.61
C SER A 43 -2.75 9.76 8.87
N ASP A 44 -1.96 9.14 9.74
CA ASP A 44 -2.50 8.66 11.01
C ASP A 44 -3.06 9.81 11.86
N GLY A 45 -4.20 9.56 12.50
CA GLY A 45 -4.99 10.58 13.19
C GLY A 45 -6.12 11.18 12.34
N CYS A 46 -6.31 10.75 11.09
CA CYS A 46 -7.50 11.09 10.32
C CYS A 46 -8.80 10.65 11.02
N ILE A 47 -9.85 11.47 10.86
CA ILE A 47 -11.19 11.18 11.40
C ILE A 47 -11.82 9.93 10.79
N LEU A 48 -11.50 9.61 9.54
CA LEU A 48 -12.09 8.52 8.77
C LEU A 48 -11.01 7.81 7.93
N ARG A 49 -11.01 6.48 7.99
CA ARG A 49 -10.25 5.59 7.10
C ARG A 49 -11.22 4.63 6.41
N ILE A 50 -11.04 4.41 5.12
CA ILE A 50 -11.90 3.57 4.30
C ILE A 50 -11.03 2.53 3.59
N LEU A 51 -11.46 1.27 3.63
CA LEU A 51 -10.86 0.16 2.91
C LEU A 51 -11.92 -0.55 2.08
N GLY A 52 -11.71 -0.60 0.77
CA GLY A 52 -12.42 -1.53 -0.11
C GLY A 52 -11.62 -2.82 -0.28
N ILE A 53 -12.19 -3.97 0.06
CA ILE A 53 -11.56 -5.28 -0.13
C ILE A 53 -12.59 -6.37 -0.39
N GLY A 54 -12.40 -7.18 -1.42
CA GLY A 54 -13.24 -8.37 -1.66
C GLY A 54 -14.74 -8.10 -1.82
N GLY A 55 -15.12 -6.94 -2.38
CA GLY A 55 -16.53 -6.55 -2.56
C GLY A 55 -17.18 -5.94 -1.31
N LYS A 56 -16.41 -5.66 -0.25
CA LYS A 56 -16.91 -4.97 0.94
C LYS A 56 -16.09 -3.73 1.27
N THR A 57 -16.68 -2.92 2.15
CA THR A 57 -16.10 -1.71 2.70
C THR A 57 -15.90 -1.86 4.21
N VAL A 58 -14.74 -1.45 4.71
CA VAL A 58 -14.46 -1.26 6.13
C VAL A 58 -14.22 0.23 6.36
N MET A 59 -15.07 0.87 7.15
CA MET A 59 -14.93 2.26 7.57
C MET A 59 -14.58 2.32 9.05
N SER A 60 -13.44 2.92 9.35
CA SER A 60 -12.98 3.18 10.72
C SER A 60 -13.03 4.67 10.99
N CYS A 61 -13.85 5.08 11.96
CA CYS A 61 -14.18 6.50 12.19
C CYS A 61 -14.00 6.89 13.66
N ALA A 62 -13.38 8.05 13.91
CA ALA A 62 -13.16 8.57 15.25
C ALA A 62 -14.41 9.28 15.85
N ASP A 63 -15.31 9.77 15.01
CA ASP A 63 -16.56 10.42 15.43
C ASP A 63 -17.76 9.46 15.32
N ALA A 64 -18.47 9.26 16.42
CA ALA A 64 -19.57 8.30 16.51
C ALA A 64 -20.80 8.71 15.69
N VAL A 65 -21.11 10.01 15.63
CA VAL A 65 -22.27 10.52 14.88
C VAL A 65 -22.03 10.40 13.39
N LEU A 66 -20.81 10.71 12.94
CA LEU A 66 -20.40 10.48 11.56
C LEU A 66 -20.43 8.98 11.22
N LEU A 67 -19.94 8.12 12.12
CA LEU A 67 -19.95 6.68 11.90
C LEU A 67 -21.36 6.14 11.66
N ASP A 68 -22.34 6.57 12.47
CA ASP A 68 -23.75 6.19 12.27
C ASP A 68 -24.30 6.69 10.94
N ARG A 69 -23.94 7.90 10.51
CA ARG A 69 -24.36 8.45 9.21
C ARG A 69 -23.74 7.68 8.05
N LEU A 70 -22.44 7.33 8.14
CA LEU A 70 -21.76 6.51 7.15
C LEU A 70 -22.40 5.13 7.06
N LYS A 71 -22.71 4.51 8.20
CA LYS A 71 -23.40 3.22 8.24
C LYS A 71 -24.75 3.26 7.54
N ASN A 72 -25.57 4.28 7.80
CA ASN A 72 -26.88 4.42 7.17
C ASN A 72 -26.80 4.65 5.65
N GLU A 73 -25.76 5.35 5.18
CA GLU A 73 -25.61 5.67 3.76
C GLU A 73 -24.97 4.52 2.95
N PHE A 74 -24.03 3.79 3.56
CA PHE A 74 -23.14 2.86 2.83
C PHE A 74 -23.32 1.38 3.22
N SER A 75 -24.29 1.00 4.05
CA SER A 75 -24.47 -0.40 4.47
C SER A 75 -24.67 -1.35 3.29
N ASP A 76 -25.40 -0.91 2.27
CA ASP A 76 -25.87 -1.77 1.18
C ASP A 76 -25.05 -1.60 -0.11
N ILE A 77 -23.99 -0.79 -0.08
CA ILE A 77 -23.11 -0.55 -1.23
C ILE A 77 -22.05 -1.65 -1.29
N ASP A 78 -21.96 -2.35 -2.43
CA ASP A 78 -20.85 -3.25 -2.70
C ASP A 78 -19.55 -2.45 -2.71
N GLY A 79 -18.58 -2.91 -1.91
CA GLY A 79 -17.31 -2.22 -1.71
C GLY A 79 -16.45 -2.11 -2.97
N ALA A 80 -16.75 -2.85 -4.04
CA ALA A 80 -16.15 -2.62 -5.35
C ALA A 80 -16.44 -1.20 -5.90
N TRP A 81 -17.54 -0.59 -5.48
CA TRP A 81 -18.00 0.72 -5.98
C TRP A 81 -17.76 1.87 -5.00
N ILE A 82 -17.20 1.63 -3.81
CA ILE A 82 -17.02 2.70 -2.80
C ILE A 82 -16.10 3.83 -3.31
N GLY A 83 -15.17 3.52 -4.22
CA GLY A 83 -14.27 4.47 -4.85
C GLY A 83 -14.86 5.23 -6.04
N GLU A 84 -16.14 5.01 -6.41
CA GLU A 84 -16.78 5.78 -7.47
C GLU A 84 -16.96 7.24 -7.09
N VAL A 85 -16.87 8.14 -8.07
CA VAL A 85 -16.96 9.59 -7.88
C VAL A 85 -18.21 9.98 -7.08
N GLU A 86 -19.36 9.36 -7.36
CA GLU A 86 -20.61 9.63 -6.64
C GLU A 86 -20.47 9.32 -5.14
N ASN A 87 -19.90 8.16 -4.79
CA ASN A 87 -19.72 7.73 -3.41
C ASN A 87 -18.68 8.58 -2.69
N LEU A 88 -17.57 8.92 -3.37
CA LEU A 88 -16.57 9.85 -2.83
C LEU A 88 -17.16 11.24 -2.56
N MET A 89 -18.03 11.75 -3.44
CA MET A 89 -18.71 13.03 -3.22
C MET A 89 -19.69 12.98 -2.04
N LYS A 90 -20.41 11.86 -1.85
CA LYS A 90 -21.27 11.65 -0.67
C LYS A 90 -20.44 11.63 0.62
N ILE A 91 -19.32 10.90 0.63
CA ILE A 91 -18.39 10.87 1.77
C ILE A 91 -17.87 12.29 2.08
N ASP A 92 -17.41 13.04 1.08
CA ASP A 92 -16.93 14.41 1.28
C ASP A 92 -18.03 15.34 1.83
N ALA A 93 -19.27 15.20 1.35
CA ALA A 93 -20.41 15.95 1.87
C ALA A 93 -20.73 15.63 3.34
N LEU A 94 -20.50 14.39 3.79
CA LEU A 94 -20.63 14.00 5.19
C LEU A 94 -19.49 14.57 6.06
N LEU A 95 -18.27 14.64 5.51
CA LEU A 95 -17.07 15.15 6.19
C LEU A 95 -17.06 16.68 6.34
N ARG A 96 -17.54 17.40 5.33
CA ARG A 96 -17.44 18.87 5.23
C ARG A 96 -17.98 19.65 6.42
N PRO A 97 -19.15 19.32 7.03
CA PRO A 97 -19.65 20.02 8.20
C PRO A 97 -18.72 19.98 9.43
N MET A 98 -17.79 19.03 9.48
CA MET A 98 -16.80 18.88 10.55
C MET A 98 -15.43 19.48 10.17
N GLY A 99 -15.33 20.15 9.02
CA GLY A 99 -14.07 20.74 8.55
C GLY A 99 -13.09 19.72 7.97
N HIS A 100 -13.56 18.52 7.62
CA HIS A 100 -12.74 17.47 7.00
C HIS A 100 -13.08 17.30 5.51
N ALA A 101 -12.13 16.72 4.77
CA ALA A 101 -12.27 16.34 3.37
C ALA A 101 -11.46 15.07 3.10
N ILE A 102 -11.74 14.41 1.97
CA ILE A 102 -10.92 13.28 1.51
C ILE A 102 -9.52 13.81 1.13
N ALA A 103 -8.48 13.23 1.73
CA ALA A 103 -7.10 13.64 1.48
C ALA A 103 -6.45 12.89 0.31
N ASP A 104 -6.66 11.58 0.22
CA ASP A 104 -6.04 10.72 -0.79
C ASP A 104 -6.82 9.41 -0.99
N ALA A 105 -6.57 8.72 -2.10
CA ALA A 105 -7.09 7.40 -2.43
C ALA A 105 -6.01 6.57 -3.13
N HIS A 106 -5.68 5.41 -2.54
CA HIS A 106 -4.62 4.53 -3.05
C HIS A 106 -5.15 3.16 -3.44
N HIS A 107 -4.62 2.63 -4.56
CA HIS A 107 -4.81 1.23 -4.94
C HIS A 107 -3.60 0.41 -4.50
N PHE A 108 -3.86 -0.63 -3.72
CA PHE A 108 -2.85 -1.60 -3.32
C PHE A 108 -3.06 -2.92 -4.03
N TYR A 109 -1.98 -3.49 -4.54
CA TYR A 109 -1.98 -4.81 -5.19
C TYR A 109 -1.23 -5.80 -4.31
N ILE A 110 -1.77 -7.00 -4.18
CA ILE A 110 -1.07 -8.12 -3.57
C ILE A 110 -0.51 -9.07 -4.64
N PRO A 111 0.66 -9.68 -4.41
CA PRO A 111 1.18 -10.68 -5.33
C PRO A 111 0.22 -11.87 -5.43
N SER A 112 -0.14 -12.27 -6.66
CA SER A 112 -1.00 -13.43 -6.88
C SER A 112 -0.22 -14.74 -6.90
N LYS A 113 1.01 -14.73 -7.43
CA LYS A 113 1.92 -15.87 -7.53
C LYS A 113 3.35 -15.45 -7.89
N PHE A 114 4.26 -16.40 -7.79
CA PHE A 114 5.58 -16.30 -8.42
C PHE A 114 5.41 -16.25 -9.94
N ASP A 115 6.11 -15.32 -10.59
CA ASP A 115 6.06 -15.18 -12.06
C ASP A 115 7.35 -15.72 -12.68
N PRO A 116 7.29 -16.34 -13.87
CA PRO A 116 8.51 -16.63 -14.63
C PRO A 116 9.23 -15.32 -14.97
N MET A 117 10.56 -15.35 -14.88
CA MET A 117 11.39 -14.20 -15.21
C MET A 117 11.44 -13.97 -16.72
N LEU A 118 11.33 -12.70 -17.11
CA LEU A 118 11.53 -12.27 -18.50
C LEU A 118 13.03 -12.09 -18.77
N LYS A 119 13.40 -11.89 -20.04
CA LYS A 119 14.76 -11.44 -20.38
C LYS A 119 15.02 -10.10 -19.70
N ALA A 120 16.16 -9.99 -19.02
CA ALA A 120 16.57 -8.74 -18.39
C ALA A 120 16.74 -7.64 -19.46
N PRO A 121 16.17 -6.43 -19.24
CA PRO A 121 16.28 -5.32 -20.18
C PRO A 121 17.64 -4.60 -20.11
N ALA A 122 18.40 -4.83 -19.04
CA ALA A 122 19.72 -4.27 -18.76
C ALA A 122 20.44 -5.17 -17.72
N ASP A 123 21.66 -4.79 -17.33
CA ASP A 123 22.34 -5.44 -16.21
C ASP A 123 21.62 -5.13 -14.89
N ILE A 124 21.72 -6.06 -13.93
CA ILE A 124 20.95 -6.00 -12.69
C ILE A 124 21.88 -5.89 -11.48
N LEU A 125 21.58 -4.90 -10.63
CA LEU A 125 22.29 -4.65 -9.38
C LEU A 125 21.34 -4.83 -8.20
N TRP A 126 21.65 -5.78 -7.32
CA TRP A 126 20.98 -5.94 -6.03
C TRP A 126 21.66 -5.10 -4.96
N LEU A 127 20.86 -4.52 -4.07
CA LEU A 127 21.33 -3.65 -3.00
C LEU A 127 20.63 -4.07 -1.70
N GLU A 128 21.41 -4.45 -0.70
CA GLU A 128 20.89 -4.75 0.64
C GLU A 128 20.84 -3.46 1.49
N ARG A 129 20.10 -3.50 2.61
CA ARG A 129 19.80 -2.34 3.48
C ARG A 129 20.95 -1.34 3.69
N PHE A 130 22.16 -1.81 4.01
CA PHE A 130 23.29 -0.91 4.30
C PHE A 130 23.79 -0.15 3.06
N GLU A 131 23.57 -0.70 1.88
CA GLU A 131 24.00 -0.09 0.61
C GLU A 131 23.06 1.01 0.16
N LEU A 132 21.78 0.94 0.58
CA LEU A 132 20.72 1.88 0.21
C LEU A 132 20.99 3.29 0.73
N GLU A 133 21.71 3.42 1.85
CA GLU A 133 22.02 4.70 2.48
C GLU A 133 22.73 5.70 1.53
N ARG A 134 23.48 5.20 0.54
CA ARG A 134 24.14 6.05 -0.46
C ARG A 134 23.16 6.83 -1.35
N PHE A 135 21.90 6.42 -1.39
CA PHE A 135 20.83 7.06 -2.16
C PHE A 135 19.97 7.99 -1.30
N ARG A 136 20.31 8.22 -0.02
CA ARG A 136 19.54 9.12 0.84
C ARG A 136 19.56 10.54 0.27
N GLY A 137 18.36 11.08 0.02
CA GLY A 137 18.19 12.41 -0.58
C GLY A 137 18.39 12.44 -2.09
N ASP A 138 18.54 11.29 -2.75
CA ASP A 138 18.56 11.21 -4.21
C ASP A 138 17.14 11.35 -4.76
N GLU A 139 16.85 12.50 -5.36
CA GLU A 139 15.51 12.84 -5.88
C GLU A 139 15.04 11.89 -6.99
N ARG A 140 15.96 11.11 -7.59
CA ARG A 140 15.65 10.15 -8.66
C ARG A 140 14.89 8.92 -8.19
N PHE A 141 14.93 8.59 -6.90
CA PHE A 141 14.46 7.30 -6.36
C PHE A 141 13.50 7.47 -5.18
N THR A 142 12.69 8.55 -5.20
CA THR A 142 11.81 8.93 -4.09
C THR A 142 10.56 8.05 -3.97
N GLU A 143 10.14 7.40 -5.06
CA GLU A 143 9.07 6.40 -5.04
C GLU A 143 9.62 5.01 -4.71
N ALA A 144 10.86 4.71 -5.09
CA ALA A 144 11.52 3.44 -4.83
C ALA A 144 12.02 3.28 -3.39
N LEU A 145 12.55 4.34 -2.77
CA LEU A 145 13.16 4.32 -1.45
C LEU A 145 12.53 5.40 -0.56
N CYS A 146 12.02 5.00 0.61
CA CYS A 146 11.26 5.91 1.47
C CYS A 146 12.08 6.52 2.62
N PHE A 147 13.20 5.88 3.00
CA PHE A 147 14.09 6.27 4.10
C PHE A 147 13.38 6.58 5.43
N SER A 148 12.32 5.84 5.73
CA SER A 148 11.51 5.99 6.94
C SER A 148 12.02 5.09 8.05
N ASP A 149 12.18 5.63 9.27
CA ASP A 149 12.55 4.82 10.43
C ASP A 149 11.44 3.81 10.81
N ASP A 150 10.17 4.21 10.64
CA ASP A 150 9.00 3.37 10.90
C ASP A 150 8.81 2.28 9.83
N ARG A 151 9.31 2.51 8.61
CA ARG A 151 9.14 1.64 7.44
C ARG A 151 10.48 1.53 6.70
N PRO A 152 11.49 0.88 7.30
CA PRO A 152 12.85 0.91 6.75
C PRO A 152 12.91 0.23 5.39
N ASP A 153 13.66 0.81 4.46
CA ASP A 153 13.99 0.15 3.19
C ASP A 153 14.89 -1.06 3.48
N MET A 154 14.50 -2.22 2.97
CA MET A 154 15.14 -3.50 3.28
C MET A 154 15.99 -4.02 2.13
N LEU A 155 15.50 -3.83 0.91
CA LEU A 155 16.06 -4.42 -0.30
C LEU A 155 15.74 -3.53 -1.50
N ALA A 156 16.67 -3.39 -2.43
CA ALA A 156 16.39 -2.80 -3.73
C ALA A 156 17.05 -3.57 -4.87
N VAL A 157 16.50 -3.40 -6.06
CA VAL A 157 17.06 -3.90 -7.31
C VAL A 157 17.02 -2.82 -8.36
N ALA A 158 18.15 -2.59 -9.01
CA ALA A 158 18.33 -1.57 -10.03
C ALA A 158 18.68 -2.19 -11.38
N ALA A 159 18.16 -1.58 -12.44
CA ALA A 159 18.61 -1.81 -13.81
C ALA A 159 19.73 -0.81 -14.13
N VAL A 160 20.87 -1.29 -14.64
CA VAL A 160 22.06 -0.48 -14.89
C VAL A 160 22.59 -0.65 -16.32
N ASP A 161 23.11 0.44 -16.88
CA ASP A 161 23.85 0.48 -18.14
C ASP A 161 25.22 1.10 -17.89
N GLY A 162 26.24 0.24 -17.78
CA GLY A 162 27.56 0.64 -17.29
C GLY A 162 27.49 1.19 -15.85
N ASN A 163 27.75 2.49 -15.70
CA ASN A 163 27.73 3.17 -14.39
C ASN A 163 26.41 3.93 -14.14
N GLU A 164 25.48 3.93 -15.10
CA GLU A 164 24.22 4.66 -14.98
C GLU A 164 23.10 3.73 -14.50
N ILE A 165 22.36 4.16 -13.48
CA ILE A 165 21.12 3.49 -13.06
C ILE A 165 19.99 4.00 -13.95
N LEU A 166 19.26 3.08 -14.59
CA LEU A 166 18.12 3.36 -15.46
C LEU A 166 16.79 3.35 -14.71
N GLY A 167 16.72 2.64 -13.59
CA GLY A 167 15.56 2.56 -12.70
C GLY A 167 15.83 1.65 -11.51
N MET A 168 15.04 1.79 -10.45
CA MET A 168 15.20 1.07 -9.20
C MET A 168 13.83 0.72 -8.61
N ALA A 169 13.65 -0.54 -8.21
CA ALA A 169 12.57 -0.95 -7.33
C ALA A 169 13.13 -1.13 -5.91
N GLY A 170 12.42 -0.65 -4.90
CA GLY A 170 12.77 -0.85 -3.49
C GLY A 170 11.61 -1.47 -2.72
N ALA A 171 11.94 -2.19 -1.64
CA ALA A 171 11.00 -2.83 -0.74
C ALA A 171 11.18 -2.29 0.68
N SER A 172 10.18 -1.59 1.21
CA SER A 172 10.13 -1.08 2.58
C SER A 172 9.36 -2.03 3.49
N ALA A 173 9.84 -2.25 4.71
CA ALA A 173 9.15 -3.06 5.71
C ALA A 173 8.05 -2.24 6.39
N ASP A 174 6.90 -2.09 5.72
CA ASP A 174 5.74 -1.37 6.24
C ASP A 174 5.14 -2.02 7.50
N SER A 175 5.34 -3.33 7.66
CA SER A 175 5.06 -4.10 8.88
C SER A 175 5.98 -5.32 8.96
N PRO A 176 6.02 -6.05 10.09
CA PRO A 176 6.82 -7.28 10.20
C PRO A 176 6.49 -8.34 9.13
N ASP A 177 5.23 -8.38 8.68
CA ASP A 177 4.71 -9.42 7.79
C ASP A 177 4.40 -8.90 6.36
N ALA A 178 4.63 -7.61 6.07
CA ALA A 178 4.29 -7.03 4.77
C ALA A 178 5.30 -5.95 4.35
N TRP A 179 5.94 -6.19 3.20
CA TRP A 179 6.82 -5.22 2.56
C TRP A 179 6.12 -4.58 1.36
N GLN A 180 6.23 -3.25 1.25
CA GLN A 180 5.67 -2.49 0.14
C GLN A 180 6.74 -2.28 -0.93
N ILE A 181 6.37 -2.44 -2.20
CA ILE A 181 7.29 -2.20 -3.32
C ILE A 181 6.98 -0.86 -3.98
N GLY A 182 8.00 -0.02 -4.07
CA GLY A 182 8.03 1.21 -4.84
C GLY A 182 8.96 1.08 -6.06
N ILE A 183 8.80 1.95 -7.06
CA ILE A 183 9.57 1.90 -8.32
C ILE A 183 9.73 3.28 -8.95
N ASP A 184 10.95 3.61 -9.33
CA ASP A 184 11.27 4.75 -10.19
C ASP A 184 11.98 4.26 -11.45
N VAL A 185 11.54 4.75 -12.61
CA VAL A 185 12.24 4.55 -13.89
C VAL A 185 12.61 5.91 -14.43
N LEU A 186 13.89 6.11 -14.72
CA LEU A 186 14.36 7.41 -15.18
C LEU A 186 13.77 7.74 -16.56
N PRO A 187 13.48 9.02 -16.87
CA PRO A 187 12.79 9.40 -18.11
C PRO A 187 13.42 8.85 -19.39
N GLN A 188 14.76 8.79 -19.47
CA GLN A 188 15.51 8.26 -20.60
C GLN A 188 15.35 6.75 -20.83
N ALA A 189 14.82 6.04 -19.84
CA ALA A 189 14.63 4.59 -19.85
C ALA A 189 13.15 4.17 -19.92
N SER A 190 12.23 5.13 -19.94
CA SER A 190 10.79 4.91 -20.05
C SER A 190 10.40 4.13 -21.31
N GLY A 191 9.37 3.29 -21.19
CA GLY A 191 8.86 2.48 -22.31
C GLY A 191 9.68 1.22 -22.65
N LYS A 192 10.80 0.96 -21.94
CA LYS A 192 11.67 -0.21 -22.18
C LYS A 192 11.33 -1.45 -21.33
N GLY A 193 10.22 -1.40 -20.58
CA GLY A 193 9.80 -2.52 -19.72
C GLY A 193 10.59 -2.68 -18.41
N ILE A 194 11.46 -1.73 -18.06
CA ILE A 194 12.32 -1.78 -16.86
C ILE A 194 11.49 -1.83 -15.58
N GLY A 195 10.50 -0.95 -15.41
CA GLY A 195 9.64 -0.93 -14.22
C GLY A 195 8.96 -2.28 -13.99
N THR A 196 8.28 -2.80 -15.02
CA THR A 196 7.64 -4.13 -14.98
C THR A 196 8.64 -5.23 -14.60
N TYR A 197 9.85 -5.20 -15.15
CA TYR A 197 10.87 -6.19 -14.87
C TYR A 197 11.34 -6.11 -13.41
N LEU A 198 11.73 -4.92 -12.93
CA LEU A 198 12.26 -4.71 -11.59
C LEU A 198 11.21 -5.00 -10.51
N THR A 199 9.98 -4.50 -10.68
CA THR A 199 8.88 -4.79 -9.74
C THR A 199 8.60 -6.29 -9.67
N ARG A 200 8.58 -7.00 -10.82
CA ARG A 200 8.39 -8.46 -10.83
C ARG A 200 9.54 -9.19 -10.15
N LEU A 201 10.78 -8.81 -10.44
CA LEU A 201 11.98 -9.42 -9.88
C LEU A 201 12.02 -9.25 -8.37
N LEU A 202 11.82 -8.02 -7.87
CA LEU A 202 11.80 -7.73 -6.45
C LEU A 202 10.66 -8.45 -5.73
N LYS A 203 9.45 -8.43 -6.31
CA LYS A 203 8.30 -9.19 -5.79
C LYS A 203 8.60 -10.68 -5.66
N ASN A 204 9.22 -11.29 -6.67
CA ASN A 204 9.60 -12.70 -6.64
C ASN A 204 10.64 -12.99 -5.55
N GLU A 205 11.61 -12.09 -5.37
CA GLU A 205 12.63 -12.22 -4.33
C GLU A 205 12.04 -12.10 -2.92
N VAL A 206 11.17 -11.10 -2.69
CA VAL A 206 10.45 -10.96 -1.41
C VAL A 206 9.65 -12.22 -1.09
N ILE A 207 8.89 -12.76 -2.07
CA ILE A 207 8.18 -14.03 -1.91
C ILE A 207 9.13 -15.18 -1.55
N SER A 208 10.33 -15.22 -2.15
CA SER A 208 11.31 -16.28 -1.90
C SER A 208 11.94 -16.19 -0.52
N ARG A 209 12.03 -14.98 0.06
CA ARG A 209 12.57 -14.74 1.41
C ARG A 209 11.56 -15.08 2.51
N GLY A 210 10.27 -15.09 2.19
CA GLY A 210 9.17 -15.42 3.10
C GLY A 210 8.58 -14.18 3.75
#